data_AF-A0A3N4K5D1-F1
#
_entry.id   AF-A0A3N4K5D1-F1
#
_cell.length_a   1.000
_cell.length_b   1.000
_cell.length_c   1.000
_cell.angle_alpha   90.00
_cell.angle_beta   90.00
_cell.angle_gamma   90.00
#
_symmetry.space_group_name_H-M   'P 1'
#
loop_
_entity.id
_entity.type
_entity.pdbx_description
1 polymer ?
#
loop_
_entity_poly.entity_id
_entity_poly.type
_entity_poly.pdbx_seq_one_letter_code
_entity_poly.pdbx_strand_id
1 'polypeptide(L)'
;MTPDELLRLLLQDEYLVLDIPLEEFTELEKHIGVRAYTYWPAIGQLRIKMATQMHATVSHWAMNLITAGTEAGAFDKNKLYLLPEARLSGFKGEYQDRIKVPDVALVPCGCLWPTVVFEFGYTEPYEDLKADVKLLLEGSEGQIGKAIIIKLQPLQDGETQIQKGFVEMWHLKNGQAWKDGGRKNLFPPPGSHATQKLEVTLADLLRDKVGNLINEGCTEDDTLDLELDPLSEAINEATWRHLIMKGVLEQE
;
A
#
# COMPACT_ATOMS: atom_id res chain seq x y z
N MET A 1 13.75 14.99 -19.47
CA MET A 1 13.59 13.55 -19.84
C MET A 1 12.45 13.43 -20.84
N THR A 2 12.59 12.58 -21.86
CA THR A 2 11.51 12.33 -22.84
C THR A 2 10.57 11.21 -22.38
N PRO A 3 9.32 11.14 -22.89
CA PRO A 3 8.43 10.01 -22.63
C PRO A 3 9.03 8.65 -22.98
N ASP A 4 9.75 8.55 -24.10
CA ASP A 4 10.38 7.30 -24.53
C ASP A 4 11.51 6.85 -23.59
N GLU A 5 12.29 7.79 -23.05
CA GLU A 5 13.30 7.50 -22.04
C GLU A 5 12.65 7.00 -20.75
N LEU A 6 11.58 7.65 -20.29
CA LEU A 6 10.83 7.20 -19.12
C LEU A 6 10.26 5.80 -19.32
N LEU A 7 9.61 5.53 -20.46
CA LEU A 7 9.06 4.21 -20.76
C LEU A 7 10.12 3.11 -20.73
N ARG A 8 11.35 3.39 -21.22
CA ARG A 8 12.46 2.43 -21.12
C ARG A 8 12.88 2.17 -19.68
N LEU A 9 12.94 3.20 -18.83
CA LEU A 9 13.24 3.04 -17.41
C LEU A 9 12.14 2.25 -16.70
N LEU A 10 10.87 2.48 -17.04
CA LEU A 10 9.72 1.78 -16.44
C LEU A 10 9.64 0.28 -16.80
N LEU A 11 10.36 -0.15 -17.85
CA LEU A 11 10.52 -1.57 -18.20
C LEU A 11 11.58 -2.27 -17.34
N GLN A 12 12.37 -1.51 -16.58
CA GLN A 12 13.35 -2.07 -15.66
C GLN A 12 12.65 -2.50 -14.37
N ASP A 13 13.22 -3.54 -13.77
CA ASP A 13 12.73 -4.18 -12.55
C ASP A 13 13.24 -3.44 -11.29
N GLU A 14 13.19 -2.10 -11.32
CA GLU A 14 13.90 -1.25 -10.38
C GLU A 14 13.00 -0.18 -9.76
N TYR A 15 13.37 0.22 -8.54
CA TYR A 15 12.83 1.42 -7.91
C TYR A 15 13.53 2.64 -8.51
N LEU A 16 12.76 3.56 -9.09
CA LEU A 16 13.30 4.71 -9.81
C LEU A 16 13.24 5.96 -8.94
N VAL A 17 14.36 6.68 -8.86
CA VAL A 17 14.44 8.03 -8.29
C VAL A 17 14.97 8.96 -9.36
N LEU A 18 14.10 9.84 -9.85
CA LEU A 18 14.34 10.69 -11.01
C LEU A 18 14.22 12.16 -10.65
N ASP A 19 15.14 12.98 -11.14
CA ASP A 19 15.05 14.43 -11.04
C ASP A 19 14.26 14.97 -12.24
N ILE A 20 12.98 15.29 -12.01
CA ILE A 20 11.99 15.75 -12.98
C ILE A 20 11.40 17.09 -12.52
N PRO A 21 11.71 18.21 -13.20
CA PRO A 21 11.07 19.50 -12.94
C PRO A 21 9.54 19.45 -13.10
N LEU A 22 8.82 20.36 -12.44
CA LEU A 22 7.35 20.35 -12.42
C LEU A 22 6.74 20.50 -13.83
N GLU A 23 7.34 21.34 -14.67
CA GLU A 23 6.95 21.51 -16.06
C GLU A 23 7.04 20.22 -16.88
N GLU A 24 8.03 19.36 -16.61
CA GLU A 24 8.17 18.07 -17.29
C GLU A 24 7.26 17.01 -16.68
N PHE A 25 7.09 17.02 -15.35
CA PHE A 25 6.30 16.04 -14.62
C PHE A 25 4.86 15.96 -15.14
N THR A 26 4.23 17.09 -15.41
CA THR A 26 2.82 17.16 -15.87
C THR A 26 2.59 16.36 -17.15
N GLU A 27 3.57 16.32 -18.05
CA GLU A 27 3.50 15.52 -19.28
C GLU A 27 3.93 14.07 -19.03
N LEU A 28 4.98 13.85 -18.24
CA LEU A 28 5.53 12.52 -17.97
C LEU A 28 4.64 11.64 -17.09
N GLU A 29 3.86 12.22 -16.18
CA GLU A 29 2.95 11.51 -15.26
C GLU A 29 2.00 10.57 -16.02
N LYS A 30 1.53 11.00 -17.20
CA LYS A 30 0.63 10.24 -18.09
C LYS A 30 1.24 8.92 -18.57
N HIS A 31 2.56 8.80 -18.54
CA HIS A 31 3.31 7.64 -19.02
C HIS A 31 3.73 6.69 -17.88
N ILE A 32 3.56 7.08 -16.61
CA ILE A 32 3.86 6.24 -15.45
C ILE A 32 2.92 5.02 -15.40
N GLY A 33 1.70 5.18 -15.91
CA GLY A 33 0.66 4.16 -15.94
C GLY A 33 0.12 3.89 -14.54
N VAL A 34 -0.06 2.61 -14.23
CA VAL A 34 -0.71 2.11 -13.01
C VAL A 34 0.23 1.99 -11.80
N ARG A 35 1.39 2.65 -11.81
CA ARG A 35 2.40 2.50 -10.76
C ARG A 35 2.13 3.43 -9.59
N ALA A 36 2.38 2.95 -8.38
CA ALA A 36 2.52 3.80 -7.22
C ALA A 36 3.76 4.70 -7.35
N TYR A 37 3.64 5.96 -6.94
CA TYR A 37 4.74 6.92 -6.99
C TYR A 37 4.54 8.05 -5.98
N THR A 38 5.64 8.74 -5.68
CA THR A 38 5.65 9.99 -4.91
C THR A 38 6.37 11.05 -5.73
N TYR A 39 5.74 12.22 -5.89
CA TYR A 39 6.36 13.37 -6.53
C TYR A 39 6.47 14.54 -5.56
N TRP A 40 7.66 15.15 -5.49
CA TRP A 40 7.93 16.34 -4.68
C TRP A 40 8.33 17.51 -5.59
N PRO A 41 7.38 18.39 -5.94
CA PRO A 41 7.62 19.49 -6.86
C PRO A 41 8.73 20.45 -6.42
N ALA A 42 8.83 20.76 -5.13
CA ALA A 42 9.76 21.76 -4.61
C ALA A 42 11.24 21.42 -4.88
N ILE A 43 11.56 20.13 -5.02
CA ILE A 43 12.90 19.66 -5.38
C ILE A 43 12.93 18.94 -6.74
N GLY A 44 11.79 18.89 -7.44
CA GLY A 44 11.65 18.17 -8.70
C GLY A 44 12.01 16.69 -8.61
N GLN A 45 11.62 15.99 -7.54
CA GLN A 45 11.98 14.57 -7.38
C GLN A 45 10.77 13.67 -7.56
N LEU A 46 10.86 12.72 -8.50
CA LEU A 46 9.89 11.67 -8.77
C LEU A 46 10.44 10.32 -8.34
N ARG A 47 9.70 9.62 -7.48
CA ARG A 47 10.01 8.28 -7.00
C ARG A 47 8.95 7.32 -7.50
N ILE A 48 9.31 6.35 -8.32
CA ILE A 48 8.36 5.41 -8.95
C ILE A 48 8.65 4.00 -8.46
N LYS A 49 7.62 3.33 -7.96
CA LYS A 49 7.69 1.93 -7.54
C LYS A 49 7.74 0.98 -8.73
N MET A 50 8.36 -0.17 -8.52
CA MET A 50 8.38 -1.24 -9.50
C MET A 50 6.97 -1.82 -9.70
N ALA A 51 6.56 -2.09 -10.94
CA ALA A 51 5.32 -2.82 -11.20
C ALA A 51 5.59 -4.32 -11.22
N THR A 52 5.18 -5.06 -10.18
CA THR A 52 5.25 -6.54 -10.18
C THR A 52 3.90 -7.15 -9.85
N GLN A 53 3.71 -8.41 -10.25
CA GLN A 53 2.53 -9.17 -9.81
C GLN A 53 2.46 -9.28 -8.28
N MET A 54 3.59 -9.19 -7.58
CA MET A 54 3.61 -9.15 -6.11
C MET A 54 2.97 -7.88 -5.56
N HIS A 55 3.08 -6.73 -6.23
CA HIS A 55 2.36 -5.51 -5.81
C HIS A 55 0.85 -5.67 -5.94
N ALA A 56 0.39 -6.35 -7.01
CA ALA A 56 -1.03 -6.57 -7.26
C ALA A 56 -1.71 -7.44 -6.17
N THR A 57 -0.96 -8.30 -5.47
CA THR A 57 -1.52 -9.14 -4.39
C THR A 57 -2.06 -8.33 -3.23
N VAL A 58 -1.53 -7.11 -3.00
CA VAL A 58 -1.97 -6.24 -1.91
C VAL A 58 -3.41 -5.76 -2.10
N SER A 59 -3.83 -5.53 -3.34
CA SER A 59 -5.23 -5.17 -3.63
C SER A 59 -6.17 -6.31 -3.26
N HIS A 60 -5.80 -7.55 -3.58
CA HIS A 60 -6.60 -8.71 -3.19
C HIS A 60 -6.64 -8.89 -1.68
N TRP A 61 -5.50 -8.75 -1.01
CA TRP A 61 -5.42 -8.84 0.44
C TRP A 61 -6.23 -7.76 1.15
N ALA A 62 -6.15 -6.50 0.72
CA ALA A 62 -6.94 -5.40 1.27
C ALA A 62 -8.46 -5.60 1.06
N MET A 63 -8.88 -6.24 -0.03
CA MET A 63 -10.29 -6.59 -0.26
C MET A 63 -10.85 -7.50 0.84
N ASN A 64 -10.01 -8.32 1.49
CA ASN A 64 -10.46 -9.20 2.58
C ASN A 64 -11.03 -8.42 3.76
N LEU A 65 -10.59 -7.18 4.02
CA LEU A 65 -11.23 -6.32 5.03
C LEU A 65 -12.67 -5.93 4.64
N ILE A 66 -12.90 -5.61 3.36
CA ILE A 66 -14.23 -5.26 2.85
C ILE A 66 -15.15 -6.48 2.93
N THR A 67 -14.65 -7.64 2.50
CA THR A 67 -15.37 -8.92 2.56
C THR A 67 -15.73 -9.28 4.00
N ALA A 68 -14.75 -9.27 4.91
CA ALA A 68 -14.96 -9.60 6.31
C ALA A 68 -15.99 -8.67 6.97
N GLY A 69 -15.89 -7.35 6.73
CA GLY A 69 -16.85 -6.39 7.27
C GLY A 69 -18.26 -6.57 6.73
N THR A 70 -18.38 -6.88 5.44
CA THR A 70 -19.69 -7.18 4.83
C THR A 70 -20.30 -8.47 5.38
N GLU A 71 -19.50 -9.52 5.49
CA GLU A 71 -19.95 -10.84 5.97
C GLU A 71 -20.32 -10.82 7.46
N ALA A 72 -19.59 -10.05 8.26
CA ALA A 72 -19.93 -9.78 9.65
C ALA A 72 -21.17 -8.88 9.81
N GLY A 73 -21.68 -8.32 8.71
CA GLY A 73 -22.80 -7.38 8.73
C GLY A 73 -22.44 -6.01 9.28
N ALA A 74 -21.15 -5.66 9.38
CA ALA A 74 -20.68 -4.40 9.95
C ALA A 74 -21.04 -3.18 9.10
N PHE A 75 -21.03 -3.34 7.76
CA PHE A 75 -21.44 -2.32 6.79
C PHE A 75 -21.87 -2.98 5.47
N ASP A 76 -22.63 -2.26 4.63
CA ASP A 76 -23.03 -2.77 3.31
C ASP A 76 -21.88 -2.76 2.29
N LYS A 77 -21.98 -3.63 1.27
CA LYS A 77 -20.97 -3.81 0.19
C LYS A 77 -20.51 -2.54 -0.54
N ASN A 78 -21.29 -1.46 -0.48
CA ASN A 78 -21.02 -0.19 -1.17
C ASN A 78 -20.61 0.93 -0.20
N LYS A 79 -20.31 0.62 1.06
CA LYS A 79 -19.91 1.63 2.06
C LYS A 79 -18.40 1.83 2.15
N LEU A 80 -17.61 0.91 1.63
CA LEU A 80 -16.15 0.99 1.61
C LEU A 80 -15.63 0.59 0.23
N TYR A 81 -14.85 1.47 -0.39
CA TYR A 81 -14.29 1.26 -1.71
C TYR A 81 -12.80 0.96 -1.62
N LEU A 82 -12.35 0.00 -2.42
CA LEU A 82 -10.93 -0.22 -2.67
C LEU A 82 -10.56 0.50 -3.97
N LEU A 83 -9.62 1.43 -3.88
CA LEU A 83 -9.08 2.16 -5.02
C LEU A 83 -7.60 1.78 -5.18
N PRO A 84 -7.24 0.98 -6.19
CA PRO A 84 -5.85 0.94 -6.61
C PRO A 84 -5.50 2.31 -7.22
N GLU A 85 -4.27 2.76 -7.00
CA GLU A 85 -3.72 3.91 -7.73
C GLU A 85 -4.42 5.27 -7.47
N ALA A 86 -5.02 5.44 -6.29
CA ALA A 86 -5.69 6.68 -5.93
C ALA A 86 -4.70 7.86 -5.85
N ARG A 87 -4.70 8.75 -6.84
CA ARG A 87 -3.84 9.95 -6.83
C ARG A 87 -4.29 10.94 -5.75
N LEU A 88 -3.47 11.07 -4.72
CA LEU A 88 -3.65 11.99 -3.60
C LEU A 88 -2.81 13.25 -3.78
N SER A 89 -3.41 14.39 -3.46
CA SER A 89 -2.78 15.71 -3.49
C SER A 89 -3.48 16.63 -2.49
N GLY A 90 -2.92 17.81 -2.23
CA GLY A 90 -3.48 18.75 -1.26
C GLY A 90 -3.09 18.46 0.19
N PHE A 91 -2.01 17.69 0.39
CA PHE A 91 -1.34 17.51 1.68
C PHE A 91 -0.94 18.86 2.31
N LYS A 92 -0.72 18.86 3.62
CA LYS A 92 -0.49 20.06 4.44
C LYS A 92 0.88 20.05 5.11
N GLY A 93 1.23 21.18 5.72
CA GLY A 93 2.48 21.36 6.45
C GLY A 93 3.71 21.17 5.55
N GLU A 94 4.71 20.43 6.05
CA GLU A 94 5.94 20.14 5.30
C GLU A 94 5.73 19.27 4.06
N TYR A 95 4.57 18.62 3.95
CA TYR A 95 4.19 17.78 2.82
C TYR A 95 3.38 18.53 1.76
N GLN A 96 3.20 19.85 1.92
CA GLN A 96 2.49 20.67 0.94
C GLN A 96 3.02 20.46 -0.48
N ASP A 97 2.12 20.54 -1.44
CA ASP A 97 2.37 20.38 -2.89
C ASP A 97 2.86 18.99 -3.33
N ARG A 98 3.13 18.05 -2.40
CA ARG A 98 3.48 16.68 -2.80
C ARG A 98 2.30 15.97 -3.42
N ILE A 99 2.59 15.05 -4.33
CA ILE A 99 1.62 14.15 -4.96
C ILE A 99 2.03 12.72 -4.59
N LYS A 100 1.05 11.90 -4.24
CA LYS A 100 1.28 10.51 -3.86
C LYS A 100 0.20 9.63 -4.47
N VAL A 101 0.63 8.53 -5.07
CA VAL A 101 -0.22 7.40 -5.44
C VAL A 101 0.20 6.24 -4.52
N PRO A 102 -0.60 5.84 -3.52
CA PRO A 102 -0.35 4.65 -2.73
C PRO A 102 -0.64 3.39 -3.55
N ASP A 103 -0.14 2.24 -3.10
CA ASP A 103 -0.41 0.96 -3.79
C ASP A 103 -1.90 0.62 -3.71
N VAL A 104 -2.50 0.76 -2.52
CA VAL A 104 -3.94 0.55 -2.31
C VAL A 104 -4.46 1.56 -1.30
N ALA A 105 -5.68 2.06 -1.56
CA ALA A 105 -6.39 2.96 -0.68
C ALA A 105 -7.81 2.43 -0.39
N LEU A 106 -8.22 2.45 0.88
CA LEU A 106 -9.60 2.18 1.29
C LEU A 106 -10.31 3.49 1.60
N VAL A 107 -11.42 3.74 0.91
CA VAL A 107 -12.17 5.00 0.96
C VAL A 107 -13.62 4.73 1.36
N PRO A 108 -14.07 5.19 2.53
CA PRO A 108 -15.48 5.11 2.91
C PRO A 108 -16.34 5.93 1.95
N CYS A 109 -17.59 5.49 1.78
CA CYS A 109 -18.55 6.19 0.94
C CYS A 109 -18.78 7.62 1.43
N GLY A 110 -18.65 8.58 0.51
CA GLY A 110 -18.77 10.01 0.82
C GLY A 110 -17.51 10.66 1.41
N CYS A 111 -16.37 9.96 1.45
CA CYS A 111 -15.07 10.55 1.77
C CYS A 111 -14.29 10.94 0.52
N LEU A 112 -13.55 12.06 0.60
CA LEU A 112 -12.61 12.47 -0.44
C LEU A 112 -11.23 11.81 -0.28
N TRP A 113 -10.85 11.55 0.97
CA TRP A 113 -9.58 10.94 1.33
C TRP A 113 -9.80 9.48 1.76
N PRO A 114 -8.82 8.60 1.52
CA PRO A 114 -8.81 7.30 2.15
C PRO A 114 -8.64 7.42 3.66
N THR A 115 -9.03 6.35 4.35
CA THR A 115 -8.88 6.21 5.80
C THR A 115 -7.78 5.20 6.15
N VAL A 116 -7.59 4.20 5.28
CA VAL A 116 -6.53 3.20 5.37
C VAL A 116 -5.80 3.12 4.03
N VAL A 117 -4.48 3.09 4.08
CA VAL A 117 -3.61 2.96 2.90
C VAL A 117 -2.62 1.82 3.07
N PHE A 118 -2.22 1.21 1.96
CA PHE A 118 -1.23 0.14 1.91
C PHE A 118 -0.06 0.57 1.06
N GLU A 119 1.16 0.33 1.57
CA GLU A 119 2.41 0.60 0.89
C GLU A 119 3.21 -0.71 0.81
N PHE A 120 3.37 -1.22 -0.41
CA PHE A 120 4.19 -2.39 -0.70
C PHE A 120 5.60 -1.96 -1.09
N GLY A 121 6.60 -2.74 -0.68
CA GLY A 121 7.96 -2.54 -1.15
C GLY A 121 8.64 -3.86 -1.44
N TYR A 122 9.14 -4.00 -2.66
CA TYR A 122 10.01 -5.07 -3.08
C TYR A 122 11.45 -4.56 -3.18
N THR A 123 11.77 -3.73 -4.18
CA THR A 123 13.09 -3.11 -4.34
C THR A 123 13.21 -1.78 -3.58
N GLU A 124 12.08 -1.19 -3.20
CA GLU A 124 11.97 0.06 -2.46
C GLU A 124 12.72 -0.02 -1.12
N PRO A 125 13.58 0.96 -0.79
CA PRO A 125 14.18 1.06 0.54
C PRO A 125 13.12 1.23 1.62
N TYR A 126 13.32 0.58 2.76
CA TYR A 126 12.36 0.67 3.87
C TYR A 126 12.19 2.09 4.42
N GLU A 127 13.24 2.90 4.43
CA GLU A 127 13.15 4.29 4.87
C GLU A 127 12.31 5.15 3.93
N ASP A 128 12.26 4.83 2.63
CA ASP A 128 11.40 5.52 1.67
C ASP A 128 9.93 5.13 1.89
N LEU A 129 9.63 3.87 2.17
CA LEU A 129 8.28 3.44 2.57
C LEU A 129 7.81 4.13 3.86
N LYS A 130 8.71 4.31 4.84
CA LYS A 130 8.41 5.08 6.05
C LYS A 130 8.14 6.56 5.75
N ALA A 131 8.91 7.16 4.85
CA ALA A 131 8.70 8.54 4.43
C ALA A 131 7.34 8.70 3.72
N ASP A 132 6.95 7.75 2.89
CA ASP A 132 5.65 7.71 2.24
C ASP A 132 4.51 7.56 3.26
N VAL A 133 4.64 6.65 4.23
CA VAL A 133 3.66 6.49 5.32
C VAL A 133 3.53 7.75 6.18
N LYS A 134 4.64 8.41 6.51
CA LYS A 134 4.62 9.69 7.23
C LYS A 134 3.88 10.77 6.44
N LEU A 135 4.20 10.89 5.15
CA LEU A 135 3.49 11.80 4.24
C LEU A 135 1.98 11.54 4.23
N LEU A 136 1.57 10.28 4.12
CA LEU A 136 0.17 9.89 4.06
C LEU A 136 -0.56 10.20 5.39
N LEU A 137 0.03 9.84 6.53
CA LEU A 137 -0.59 10.03 7.84
C LEU A 137 -0.54 11.49 8.30
N GLU A 138 0.64 12.10 8.31
CA GLU A 138 0.86 13.44 8.85
C GLU A 138 0.38 14.52 7.87
N GLY A 139 0.71 14.37 6.59
CA GLY A 139 0.35 15.34 5.55
C GLY A 139 -1.16 15.39 5.26
N SER A 140 -1.91 14.33 5.58
CA SER A 140 -3.37 14.33 5.42
C SER A 140 -4.12 14.95 6.61
N GLU A 141 -3.40 15.44 7.64
CA GLU A 141 -3.99 16.04 8.86
C GLU A 141 -5.09 15.18 9.51
N GLY A 142 -4.88 13.86 9.54
CA GLY A 142 -5.78 12.92 10.20
C GLY A 142 -6.95 12.42 9.36
N GLN A 143 -7.00 12.76 8.07
CA GLN A 143 -7.94 12.12 7.13
C GLN A 143 -7.59 10.63 6.95
N ILE A 144 -6.31 10.31 6.76
CA ILE A 144 -5.81 8.93 6.77
C ILE A 144 -5.45 8.55 8.22
N GLY A 145 -6.11 7.53 8.75
CA GLY A 145 -5.94 7.07 10.13
C GLY A 145 -4.89 5.97 10.29
N LYS A 146 -4.81 5.06 9.31
CA LYS A 146 -3.88 3.93 9.32
C LYS A 146 -3.12 3.81 8.01
N ALA A 147 -1.89 3.34 8.11
CA ALA A 147 -1.09 2.93 6.96
C ALA A 147 -0.43 1.58 7.24
N ILE A 148 -0.40 0.69 6.27
CA ILE A 148 0.17 -0.65 6.40
C ILE A 148 1.35 -0.77 5.43
N ILE A 149 2.54 -1.01 5.96
CA ILE A 149 3.75 -1.31 5.18
C ILE A 149 3.85 -2.83 5.02
N ILE A 150 3.99 -3.29 3.79
CA ILE A 150 4.41 -4.66 3.44
C ILE A 150 5.79 -4.54 2.80
N LYS A 151 6.82 -5.10 3.42
CA LYS A 151 8.19 -5.03 2.91
C LYS A 151 8.74 -6.42 2.70
N LEU A 152 9.15 -6.72 1.46
CA LEU A 152 9.87 -7.93 1.09
C LEU A 152 11.36 -7.63 0.85
N GLN A 153 12.18 -8.64 1.07
CA GLN A 153 13.54 -8.67 0.55
C GLN A 153 13.50 -9.19 -0.91
N PRO A 154 14.08 -8.47 -1.88
CA PRO A 154 14.23 -8.97 -3.23
C PRO A 154 14.94 -10.32 -3.30
N LEU A 155 14.53 -11.14 -4.26
CA LEU A 155 15.25 -12.37 -4.61
C LEU A 155 16.69 -12.03 -5.01
N GLN A 156 17.62 -12.83 -4.52
CA GLN A 156 19.01 -12.86 -4.97
C GLN A 156 19.20 -13.89 -6.09
N ASP A 157 20.34 -13.81 -6.78
CA ASP A 157 20.68 -14.75 -7.85
C ASP A 157 20.60 -16.20 -7.36
N GLY A 158 19.78 -17.01 -8.05
CA GLY A 158 19.55 -18.42 -7.73
C GLY A 158 18.45 -18.67 -6.69
N GLU A 159 17.87 -17.64 -6.07
CA GLU A 159 16.71 -17.81 -5.19
C GLU A 159 15.42 -17.95 -6.00
N THR A 160 14.57 -18.89 -5.61
CA THR A 160 13.26 -19.13 -6.23
C THR A 160 12.09 -18.82 -5.29
N GLN A 161 12.38 -18.35 -4.08
CA GLN A 161 11.41 -18.09 -3.01
C GLN A 161 11.83 -16.88 -2.19
N ILE A 162 10.84 -16.09 -1.75
CA ILE A 162 11.08 -14.94 -0.86
C ILE A 162 11.58 -15.44 0.49
N GLN A 163 12.79 -15.01 0.87
CA GLN A 163 13.42 -15.45 2.11
C GLN A 163 13.00 -14.62 3.33
N LYS A 164 12.74 -13.32 3.13
CA LYS A 164 12.42 -12.39 4.22
C LYS A 164 11.36 -11.39 3.79
N GLY A 165 10.46 -11.12 4.71
CA GLY A 165 9.44 -10.09 4.55
C GLY A 165 8.69 -9.85 5.84
N PHE A 166 8.12 -8.67 5.99
CA PHE A 166 7.34 -8.30 7.16
C PHE A 166 6.19 -7.37 6.80
N VAL A 167 5.23 -7.32 7.72
CA VAL A 167 4.12 -6.37 7.71
C VAL A 167 4.20 -5.51 8.97
N GLU A 168 3.88 -4.23 8.83
CA GLU A 168 3.91 -3.25 9.90
C GLU A 168 2.76 -2.25 9.75
N MET A 169 1.98 -2.05 10.80
CA MET A 169 0.91 -1.05 10.82
C MET A 169 1.40 0.24 11.48
N TRP A 170 0.91 1.38 10.98
CA TRP A 170 1.18 2.72 11.47
C TRP A 170 -0.13 3.46 11.68
N HIS A 171 -0.13 4.39 12.64
CA HIS A 171 -1.25 5.26 12.92
C HIS A 171 -0.79 6.69 13.18
N LEU A 172 -1.73 7.64 13.10
CA LEU A 172 -1.48 9.01 13.52
C LEU A 172 -1.76 9.18 15.03
N LYS A 173 -0.79 9.68 15.79
CA LYS A 173 -0.94 10.02 17.21
C LYS A 173 -0.33 11.38 17.47
N ASN A 174 -1.15 12.32 17.96
CA ASN A 174 -0.76 13.72 18.22
C ASN A 174 -0.11 14.41 17.00
N GLY A 175 -0.65 14.16 15.80
CA GLY A 175 -0.14 14.75 14.55
C GLY A 175 1.16 14.12 14.02
N GLN A 176 1.66 13.04 14.62
CA GLN A 176 2.86 12.34 14.17
C GLN A 176 2.53 10.88 13.83
N ALA A 177 3.23 10.32 12.84
CA ALA A 177 3.10 8.93 12.49
C ALA A 177 3.85 8.05 13.49
N TRP A 178 3.14 7.08 14.06
CA TRP A 178 3.68 6.11 15.01
C TRP A 178 3.42 4.70 14.52
N LYS A 179 4.40 3.83 14.74
CA LYS A 179 4.22 2.40 14.52
C LYS A 179 3.26 1.83 15.54
N ASP A 180 2.28 1.07 15.04
CA ASP A 180 1.29 0.37 15.84
C ASP A 180 1.77 -1.05 16.17
N GLY A 181 2.33 -1.22 17.37
CA GLY A 181 2.88 -2.49 17.83
C GLY A 181 4.20 -2.88 17.15
N GLY A 182 4.42 -4.20 17.01
CA GLY A 182 5.64 -4.79 16.46
C GLY A 182 5.55 -5.11 14.97
N ARG A 183 6.69 -5.47 14.35
CA ARG A 183 6.67 -6.12 13.02
C ARG A 183 6.09 -7.51 13.15
N LYS A 184 5.25 -7.90 12.20
CA LYS A 184 4.83 -9.29 12.02
C LYS A 184 5.64 -9.85 10.84
N ASN A 185 6.37 -10.93 11.09
CA ASN A 185 7.08 -11.63 10.02
C ASN A 185 6.06 -12.16 9.02
N LEU A 186 6.35 -12.01 7.74
CA LEU A 186 5.59 -12.56 6.62
C LEU A 186 6.36 -13.71 5.98
N PHE A 187 7.69 -13.56 5.87
CA PHE A 187 8.59 -14.60 5.40
C PHE A 187 9.81 -14.75 6.32
N PRO A 188 10.21 -16.00 6.65
CA PRO A 188 9.41 -17.21 6.46
C PRO A 188 8.14 -17.17 7.34
N PRO A 189 7.04 -17.82 6.95
CA PRO A 189 5.87 -17.97 7.81
C PRO A 189 6.27 -18.61 9.17
N PRO A 190 5.61 -18.26 10.29
CA PRO A 190 5.96 -18.83 11.58
C PRO A 190 5.72 -20.33 11.59
N GLY A 191 6.74 -21.11 11.99
CA GLY A 191 6.61 -22.56 12.14
C GLY A 191 5.64 -23.01 13.24
N SER A 192 5.15 -22.08 14.08
CA SER A 192 4.22 -22.37 15.18
C SER A 192 2.77 -22.58 14.73
N HIS A 193 2.45 -22.43 13.44
CA HIS A 193 1.08 -22.42 12.91
C HIS A 193 0.14 -21.42 13.61
N ALA A 194 0.71 -20.42 14.30
CA ALA A 194 -0.08 -19.41 14.97
C ALA A 194 -0.53 -18.39 13.93
N THR A 195 -1.84 -18.28 13.72
CA THR A 195 -2.43 -17.31 12.77
C THR A 195 -1.95 -15.90 13.11
N GLN A 196 -1.26 -15.27 12.17
CA GLN A 196 -0.89 -13.87 12.28
C GLN A 196 -1.92 -13.01 11.57
N LYS A 197 -2.35 -11.94 12.25
CA LYS A 197 -3.33 -10.98 11.72
C LYS A 197 -3.00 -9.56 12.13
N LEU A 198 -3.45 -8.59 11.35
CA LEU A 198 -3.62 -7.20 11.79
C LEU A 198 -5.08 -7.01 12.20
N GLU A 199 -5.30 -6.34 13.33
CA GLU A 199 -6.63 -6.00 13.80
C GLU A 199 -6.90 -4.54 13.40
N VAL A 200 -7.98 -4.30 12.66
CA VAL A 200 -8.37 -2.97 12.21
C VAL A 200 -9.77 -2.69 12.73
N THR A 201 -9.94 -1.61 13.50
CA THR A 201 -11.25 -1.26 14.06
C THR A 201 -12.17 -0.66 12.98
N LEU A 202 -13.48 -0.70 13.20
CA LEU A 202 -14.43 0.05 12.36
C LEU A 202 -14.19 1.55 12.44
N ALA A 203 -13.73 2.07 13.59
CA ALA A 203 -13.27 3.45 13.73
C ALA A 203 -12.10 3.78 12.80
N ASP A 204 -11.15 2.86 12.64
CA ASP A 204 -10.02 3.04 11.73
C ASP A 204 -10.46 3.06 10.27
N LEU A 205 -11.37 2.16 9.89
CA LEU A 205 -11.86 2.02 8.52
C LEU A 205 -12.80 3.15 8.11
N LEU A 206 -13.75 3.52 8.96
CA LEU A 206 -14.85 4.42 8.59
C LEU A 206 -14.66 5.84 9.13
N ARG A 207 -13.80 6.04 10.13
CA ARG A 207 -13.42 7.35 10.69
C ARG A 207 -14.64 8.21 11.03
N ASP A 208 -14.74 9.42 10.48
CA ASP A 208 -15.86 10.35 10.72
C ASP A 208 -17.20 9.84 10.16
N LYS A 209 -17.19 8.76 9.37
CA LYS A 209 -18.39 8.14 8.79
C LYS A 209 -18.95 6.98 9.60
N VAL A 210 -18.29 6.54 10.68
CA VAL A 210 -18.76 5.44 11.56
C VAL A 210 -20.26 5.56 11.84
N GLY A 211 -20.71 6.65 12.46
CA GLY A 211 -22.12 6.81 12.86
C GLY A 211 -23.15 6.77 11.72
N ASN A 212 -22.73 6.88 10.47
CA ASN A 212 -23.60 6.81 9.29
C ASN A 212 -23.47 5.51 8.50
N LEU A 213 -22.37 4.78 8.66
CA LEU A 213 -22.00 3.65 7.80
C LEU A 213 -21.98 2.32 8.52
N ILE A 214 -21.88 2.29 9.86
CA ILE A 214 -22.00 1.03 10.59
C ILE A 214 -23.47 0.61 10.67
N ASN A 215 -23.70 -0.69 10.61
CA ASN A 215 -25.03 -1.27 10.79
C ASN A 215 -25.39 -1.44 12.27
N GLU A 216 -26.69 -1.57 12.55
CA GLU A 216 -27.18 -1.81 13.91
C GLU A 216 -26.56 -3.07 14.53
N GLY A 217 -26.11 -2.95 15.78
CA GLY A 217 -25.49 -4.05 16.52
C GLY A 217 -23.96 -4.07 16.48
N CYS A 218 -23.35 -3.26 15.62
CA CYS A 218 -21.91 -3.02 15.62
C CYS A 218 -21.52 -1.78 16.43
N THR A 219 -20.26 -1.68 16.80
CA THR A 219 -19.64 -0.53 17.47
C THR A 219 -18.37 -0.09 16.76
N GLU A 220 -17.92 1.13 17.02
CA GLU A 220 -16.68 1.66 16.42
C GLU A 220 -15.43 0.89 16.83
N ASP A 221 -15.48 0.25 18.00
CA ASP A 221 -14.41 -0.58 18.57
C ASP A 221 -14.38 -2.01 18.00
N ASP A 222 -15.40 -2.42 17.26
CA ASP A 222 -15.41 -3.75 16.63
C ASP A 222 -14.25 -3.87 15.64
N THR A 223 -13.57 -5.01 15.67
CA THR A 223 -12.37 -5.27 14.87
C THR A 223 -12.64 -6.22 13.73
N LEU A 224 -12.04 -5.92 12.58
CA LEU A 224 -11.89 -6.84 11.46
C LEU A 224 -10.44 -7.33 11.40
N ASP A 225 -10.31 -8.63 11.18
CA ASP A 225 -9.03 -9.31 11.10
C ASP A 225 -8.54 -9.34 9.66
N LEU A 226 -7.31 -8.87 9.46
CA LEU A 226 -6.60 -9.00 8.20
C LEU A 226 -5.47 -10.02 8.37
N GLU A 227 -5.77 -11.27 8.01
CA GLU A 227 -4.87 -12.42 8.16
C GLU A 227 -3.69 -12.36 7.18
N LEU A 228 -2.49 -12.73 7.64
CA LEU A 228 -1.25 -12.67 6.84
C LEU A 228 -1.02 -13.91 5.96
N ASP A 229 -1.65 -15.04 6.26
CA ASP A 229 -1.45 -16.28 5.51
C ASP A 229 -1.92 -16.15 4.05
N PRO A 230 -3.13 -15.59 3.75
CA PRO A 230 -3.55 -15.34 2.37
C PRO A 230 -2.60 -14.41 1.60
N LEU A 231 -1.99 -13.42 2.27
CA LEU A 231 -1.00 -12.54 1.65
C LEU A 231 0.27 -13.31 1.29
N SER A 232 0.78 -14.14 2.20
CA SER A 232 1.98 -14.95 1.98
C SER A 232 1.78 -15.93 0.82
N GLU A 233 0.63 -16.59 0.76
CA GLU A 233 0.26 -17.51 -0.32
C GLU A 233 0.20 -16.80 -1.67
N ALA A 234 -0.50 -15.65 -1.73
CA ALA A 234 -0.59 -14.86 -2.95
C ALA A 234 0.78 -14.35 -3.43
N ILE A 235 1.66 -13.94 -2.50
CA ILE A 235 3.03 -13.52 -2.83
C ILE A 235 3.86 -14.68 -3.38
N ASN A 236 3.75 -15.89 -2.80
CA ASN A 236 4.44 -17.07 -3.32
C ASN A 236 4.00 -17.39 -4.76
N GLU A 237 2.69 -17.36 -5.01
CA GLU A 237 2.17 -17.58 -6.36
C GLU A 237 2.64 -16.48 -7.34
N ALA A 238 2.58 -15.21 -6.94
CA ALA A 238 3.05 -14.10 -7.74
C ALA A 238 4.56 -14.16 -8.01
N THR A 239 5.34 -14.65 -7.05
CA THR A 239 6.79 -14.87 -7.18
C THR A 239 7.08 -15.95 -8.21
N TRP A 240 6.37 -17.09 -8.14
CA TRP A 240 6.48 -18.17 -9.13
C TRP A 240 6.15 -17.68 -10.54
N ARG A 241 5.04 -16.95 -10.72
CA ARG A 241 4.67 -16.35 -12.02
C ARG A 241 5.74 -15.39 -12.53
N HIS A 242 6.29 -14.55 -11.65
CA HIS A 242 7.34 -13.60 -11.99
C HIS A 242 8.61 -14.33 -12.49
N LEU A 243 9.02 -15.40 -11.81
CA LEU A 243 10.19 -16.19 -12.21
C LEU A 243 10.00 -16.92 -13.55
N ILE A 244 8.79 -17.43 -13.83
CA ILE A 244 8.45 -17.98 -15.16
C ILE A 244 8.56 -16.91 -16.24
N MET A 245 7.98 -15.73 -16.00
CA MET A 245 8.05 -14.63 -16.97
C MET A 245 9.48 -14.16 -17.25
N LYS A 246 10.40 -14.35 -16.29
CA LYS A 246 11.84 -14.06 -16.44
C LYS A 246 12.62 -15.22 -17.06
N GLY A 247 11.98 -16.36 -17.33
CA GLY A 247 12.65 -17.56 -17.87
C GLY A 247 13.56 -18.26 -16.86
N VAL A 248 13.38 -18.00 -15.57
CA VAL A 248 14.13 -18.66 -14.49
C VAL A 248 13.53 -20.02 -14.14
N LEU A 249 12.20 -20.15 -14.25
CA LEU A 249 11.46 -21.39 -14.05
C LEU A 249 10.69 -21.76 -15.32
N GLU A 250 10.40 -23.05 -15.47
CA GLU A 250 9.52 -23.56 -16.54
C GLU A 250 8.07 -23.66 -16.05
N GLN A 251 7.12 -23.50 -16.97
CA GLN A 251 5.72 -23.79 -16.70
C GLN A 251 5.51 -25.31 -16.79
N GLU A 252 5.19 -25.93 -15.66
CA GLU A 252 4.80 -27.35 -15.60
C GLU A 252 3.47 -27.65 -16.29
#